data_AF-A0A165J013-F1
#
_entry.id   AF-A0A165J013-F1
#
_cell.length_a   1.000
_cell.length_b   1.000
_cell.length_c   1.000
_cell.angle_alpha   90.00
_cell.angle_beta   90.00
_cell.angle_gamma   90.00
#
_symmetry.space_group_name_H-M   'P 1'
#
loop_
_entity.id
_entity.type
_entity.pdbx_description
1 polymer ?
#
loop_
_entity_poly.entity_id
_entity_poly.type
_entity_poly.pdbx_seq_one_letter_code
_entity_poly.pdbx_strand_id
1 'polypeptide(L)'
;MGFATAFVSSATLTSGILYLSVNIHQRNRAYQSALIRQQTAILDSIVHPPPAVAPAGAHQERASLVETAKDRWNSELENAVKRVQAIDWARVRETAEDKVARVWERAIQKGEAGVREIEKKA
;
A
#
# COMPACT_ATOMS: atom_id res chain seq x y z
N MET A 1 -7.46 15.88 32.80
CA MET A 1 -7.09 15.43 31.45
C MET A 1 -8.28 15.02 30.55
N GLY A 2 -9.54 15.35 30.88
CA GLY A 2 -10.71 14.89 30.10
C GLY A 2 -11.07 15.72 28.85
N PHE A 3 -10.62 16.97 28.78
CA PHE A 3 -10.89 17.84 27.61
C PHE A 3 -10.14 17.37 26.36
N ALA A 4 -8.85 17.01 26.52
CA ALA A 4 -8.02 16.55 25.41
C ALA A 4 -8.56 15.26 24.78
N THR A 5 -9.04 14.32 25.59
CA THR A 5 -9.62 13.06 25.09
C THR A 5 -10.96 13.30 24.38
N ALA A 6 -11.82 14.19 24.92
CA ALA A 6 -13.07 14.56 24.27
C ALA A 6 -12.85 15.27 22.93
N PHE A 7 -11.86 16.17 22.85
CA PHE A 7 -11.49 16.87 21.62
C PHE A 7 -10.94 15.93 20.55
N VAL A 8 -10.03 15.02 20.91
CA VAL A 8 -9.48 14.03 19.96
C VAL A 8 -10.58 13.09 19.46
N SER A 9 -11.49 12.67 20.35
CA SER A 9 -12.63 11.83 19.97
C SER A 9 -13.58 12.52 18.99
N SER A 10 -13.97 13.78 19.24
CA SER A 10 -14.85 14.53 18.34
C SER A 10 -14.20 14.86 17.00
N ALA A 11 -12.91 15.21 17.01
CA ALA A 11 -12.13 15.41 15.80
C ALA A 11 -12.05 14.13 14.96
N THR A 12 -11.80 12.98 15.60
CA THR A 12 -11.78 11.67 14.93
C THR A 12 -13.14 11.30 14.35
N LEU A 13 -14.22 11.49 15.11
CA LEU A 13 -15.58 11.20 14.66
C LEU A 13 -15.96 12.06 13.45
N THR A 14 -15.69 13.37 13.52
CA THR A 14 -16.02 14.31 12.43
C THR A 14 -15.21 14.01 11.18
N SER A 15 -13.91 13.75 11.35
CA SER A 15 -13.02 13.34 10.24
C SER A 15 -13.48 12.02 9.62
N GLY A 16 -13.90 11.05 10.43
CA GLY A 16 -14.43 9.77 9.98
C GLY A 16 -15.73 9.91 9.17
N ILE A 17 -16.67 10.72 9.66
CA ILE A 17 -17.93 11.01 8.94
C ILE A 17 -17.65 11.71 7.61
N LEU A 18 -16.77 12.72 7.61
CA LEU A 18 -16.39 13.44 6.41
C LEU A 18 -15.73 12.51 5.39
N TYR A 19 -14.76 11.71 5.84
CA TYR A 19 -14.06 10.74 5.02
C TYR A 19 -15.03 9.73 4.40
N LEU A 20 -15.93 9.15 5.19
CA LEU A 20 -16.90 8.17 4.72
C LEU A 20 -17.87 8.80 3.70
N SER A 21 -18.33 10.02 3.97
CA SER A 21 -19.23 10.76 3.06
C SER A 21 -18.56 10.99 1.71
N VAL A 22 -17.32 11.47 1.70
CA VAL A 22 -16.54 11.67 0.47
C VAL A 22 -16.32 10.34 -0.25
N ASN A 23 -15.96 9.28 0.47
CA ASN A 23 -15.71 7.96 -0.13
C ASN A 23 -16.98 7.39 -0.81
N ILE A 24 -18.12 7.45 -0.14
CA ILE A 24 -19.41 7.00 -0.68
C ILE A 24 -19.78 7.83 -1.90
N HIS A 25 -19.62 9.15 -1.85
CA HIS A 25 -19.93 10.02 -2.98
C HIS A 25 -19.07 9.69 -4.21
N GLN A 26 -17.77 9.47 -4.02
CA GLN A 26 -16.86 9.07 -5.11
C GLN A 26 -17.25 7.72 -5.71
N ARG A 27 -17.53 6.71 -4.88
CA ARG A 27 -17.99 5.39 -5.34
C ARG A 27 -19.30 5.51 -6.12
N ASN A 28 -20.27 6.25 -5.61
CA ASN A 28 -21.56 6.43 -6.27
C ASN A 28 -21.42 7.12 -7.64
N ARG A 29 -20.58 8.15 -7.76
CA ARG A 29 -20.32 8.81 -9.06
C ARG A 29 -19.66 7.87 -10.06
N ALA A 30 -18.72 7.03 -9.60
CA ALA A 30 -18.10 6.03 -10.45
C ALA A 30 -19.13 5.01 -10.96
N TYR A 31 -19.95 4.44 -10.07
CA TYR A 31 -21.01 3.49 -10.44
C TYR A 31 -22.03 4.08 -11.40
N GLN A 32 -22.53 5.30 -11.13
CA GLN A 32 -23.49 5.97 -12.01
C GLN A 32 -22.89 6.19 -13.41
N SER A 33 -21.63 6.63 -13.50
CA SER A 33 -20.98 6.84 -14.78
C SER A 33 -20.77 5.54 -15.57
N ALA A 34 -20.45 4.45 -14.88
CA ALA A 34 -20.28 3.14 -15.50
C ALA A 34 -21.60 2.61 -16.04
N LEU A 35 -22.69 2.74 -15.25
CA LEU A 35 -24.02 2.30 -15.67
C LEU A 35 -24.52 3.07 -16.88
N ILE A 36 -24.35 4.40 -16.90
CA ILE A 36 -24.72 5.23 -18.06
C ILE A 36 -23.94 4.81 -19.30
N ARG A 37 -22.61 4.63 -19.20
CA ARG A 37 -21.78 4.18 -20.34
C ARG A 37 -22.20 2.81 -20.85
N GLN A 38 -22.51 1.88 -19.94
CA GLN A 38 -22.99 0.55 -20.31
C GLN A 38 -24.35 0.63 -21.01
N GLN A 39 -25.29 1.40 -20.48
CA GLN A 39 -26.61 1.57 -21.09
C GLN A 39 -26.50 2.25 -22.46
N THR A 40 -25.66 3.28 -22.59
CA THR A 40 -25.38 3.90 -23.88
C THR A 40 -24.77 2.92 -24.87
N ALA A 41 -23.81 2.08 -24.45
CA ALA A 41 -23.22 1.06 -25.32
C ALA A 41 -24.24 -0.01 -25.76
N ILE A 42 -25.16 -0.39 -24.89
CA ILE A 42 -26.25 -1.34 -25.22
C ILE A 42 -27.25 -0.70 -26.19
N LEU A 43 -27.65 0.55 -25.94
CA LEU A 43 -28.55 1.26 -26.84
C LEU A 43 -27.91 1.49 -28.21
N ASP A 44 -26.63 1.86 -28.22
CA ASP A 44 -25.87 2.05 -29.46
C ASP A 44 -25.72 0.74 -30.23
N SER A 45 -25.51 -0.41 -29.57
CA SER A 45 -25.44 -1.70 -30.26
C SER A 45 -26.79 -2.18 -30.82
N ILE A 46 -27.91 -1.69 -30.29
CA ILE A 46 -29.24 -1.98 -30.84
C ILE A 46 -29.55 -1.08 -32.04
N VAL A 47 -29.21 0.22 -31.94
CA VAL A 47 -29.48 1.20 -33.01
C VAL A 47 -28.49 1.05 -34.17
N HIS A 48 -27.22 0.84 -33.85
CA HIS A 48 -26.11 0.65 -34.78
C HIS A 48 -25.47 -0.72 -34.48
N PRO A 49 -26.11 -1.82 -34.90
CA PRO A 49 -25.54 -3.15 -34.71
C PRO A 49 -24.15 -3.19 -35.37
N PRO A 50 -23.13 -3.66 -34.63
CA PRO A 50 -21.78 -3.76 -35.18
C PRO A 50 -21.82 -4.67 -36.42
N PRO A 51 -21.02 -4.35 -37.45
CA PRO A 51 -20.96 -5.18 -38.65
C PRO A 51 -20.60 -6.61 -38.24
N ALA A 52 -21.25 -7.59 -38.88
CA ALA A 52 -20.99 -9.00 -38.61
C ALA A 52 -19.48 -9.27 -38.69
N VAL A 53 -18.90 -9.75 -37.59
CA VAL A 53 -17.49 -10.09 -37.53
C VAL A 53 -17.26 -11.17 -38.57
N ALA A 54 -16.50 -10.85 -39.62
CA ALA A 54 -16.05 -11.85 -40.57
C ALA A 54 -15.41 -13.01 -39.79
N PRO A 55 -15.67 -14.29 -40.13
CA PRO A 55 -15.12 -15.41 -39.39
C PRO A 55 -13.62 -15.20 -39.23
N ALA A 56 -13.16 -15.15 -37.98
CA ALA A 56 -11.77 -14.93 -37.67
C ALA A 56 -10.97 -16.05 -38.35
N GLY A 57 -10.35 -15.75 -39.49
CA GLY A 57 -9.33 -16.61 -40.05
C GLY A 57 -8.31 -16.81 -38.93
N ALA A 58 -8.10 -18.07 -38.53
CA ALA A 58 -7.39 -18.51 -37.33
C ALA A 58 -6.22 -17.57 -36.97
N HIS A 59 -6.51 -16.54 -36.17
CA HIS A 59 -5.49 -15.68 -35.61
C HIS A 59 -4.89 -16.46 -34.46
N GLN A 60 -3.86 -17.24 -34.77
CA GLN A 60 -2.87 -17.63 -33.78
C GLN A 60 -2.19 -16.34 -33.33
N GLU A 61 -2.75 -15.70 -32.31
CA GLU A 61 -2.08 -14.66 -31.54
C GLU A 61 -0.76 -15.26 -31.04
N ARG A 62 0.31 -14.98 -31.76
CA ARG A 62 1.65 -15.22 -31.26
C ARG A 62 1.77 -14.40 -29.99
N ALA A 63 1.96 -15.07 -28.86
CA ALA A 63 2.17 -14.44 -27.56
C ALA A 63 3.13 -13.26 -27.74
N SER A 64 2.59 -12.05 -27.60
CA SER A 64 3.38 -10.83 -27.71
C SER A 64 4.45 -10.88 -26.63
N LEU A 65 5.71 -10.59 -26.98
CA LEU A 65 6.82 -10.59 -26.02
C LEU A 65 6.55 -9.70 -24.80
N VAL A 66 5.68 -8.69 -24.98
CA VAL A 66 5.20 -7.80 -23.92
C VAL A 66 4.35 -8.54 -22.91
N GLU A 67 3.48 -9.46 -23.34
CA GLU A 67 2.61 -10.21 -22.44
C GLU A 67 3.41 -11.24 -21.64
N THR A 68 4.35 -11.93 -22.30
CA THR A 68 5.31 -12.81 -21.61
C THR A 68 6.19 -12.05 -20.61
N ALA A 69 6.57 -10.80 -20.91
CA ALA A 69 7.34 -9.97 -19.99
C ALA A 69 6.51 -9.53 -18.77
N LYS A 70 5.23 -9.18 -18.95
CA LYS A 70 4.32 -8.86 -17.84
C LYS A 70 4.09 -10.05 -16.93
N ASP A 71 3.82 -11.23 -17.51
CA ASP A 71 3.58 -12.45 -16.74
C ASP A 71 4.80 -12.82 -15.90
N ARG A 72 5.99 -12.70 -16.50
CA ARG A 72 7.25 -12.93 -15.79
C ARG A 72 7.46 -11.91 -14.68
N TRP A 73 7.24 -10.63 -14.93
CA TRP A 73 7.35 -9.58 -13.93
C TRP A 73 6.39 -9.77 -12.75
N ASN A 74 5.13 -10.12 -13.02
CA ASN A 74 4.14 -10.40 -11.98
C ASN A 74 4.57 -11.59 -11.11
N SER A 75 5.09 -12.65 -11.72
CA SER A 75 5.58 -13.81 -10.97
C SER A 75 6.79 -13.47 -10.08
N GLU A 76 7.66 -12.56 -10.53
CA GLU A 76 8.81 -12.10 -9.74
C GLU A 76 8.37 -11.21 -8.57
N LEU A 77 7.37 -10.36 -8.78
CA LEU A 77 6.83 -9.48 -7.75
C LEU A 77 6.07 -10.26 -6.67
N GLU A 78 5.27 -11.26 -7.06
CA GLU A 78 4.58 -12.16 -6.13
C GLU A 78 5.59 -12.93 -5.27
N ASN A 79 6.67 -13.44 -5.88
CA ASN A 79 7.73 -14.15 -5.16
C ASN A 79 8.51 -13.22 -4.22
N ALA A 80 8.77 -11.98 -4.61
CA ALA A 80 9.39 -10.98 -3.74
C ALA A 80 8.51 -10.68 -2.52
N VAL A 81 7.21 -10.47 -2.72
CA VAL A 81 6.25 -10.23 -1.64
C VAL A 81 6.16 -11.42 -0.69
N LYS A 82 6.06 -12.64 -1.22
CA LYS A 82 6.06 -13.87 -0.40
C LYS A 82 7.34 -14.01 0.42
N ARG A 83 8.51 -13.65 -0.14
CA ARG A 83 9.78 -13.63 0.60
C ARG A 83 9.77 -12.61 1.72
N VAL A 84 9.26 -11.40 1.49
CA VAL A 84 9.18 -10.36 2.53
C VAL A 84 8.21 -10.74 3.65
N GLN A 85 7.12 -11.43 3.32
CA GLN A 85 6.17 -11.95 4.32
C GLN A 85 6.73 -13.14 5.09
N ALA A 86 7.56 -13.98 4.46
CA ALA A 86 8.22 -15.11 5.10
C ALA A 86 9.41 -14.70 5.99
N ILE A 87 9.88 -13.45 5.90
CA ILE A 87 10.89 -12.94 6.82
C ILE A 87 10.26 -12.78 8.20
N ASP A 88 10.88 -13.44 9.18
CA ASP A 88 10.50 -13.31 10.58
C ASP A 88 10.93 -11.93 11.12
N TRP A 89 9.98 -11.00 11.09
CA TRP A 89 10.15 -9.63 11.58
C TRP A 89 10.44 -9.55 13.07
N ALA A 90 10.03 -10.55 13.86
CA ALA A 90 10.34 -10.58 15.28
C ALA A 90 11.84 -10.76 15.51
N ARG A 91 12.48 -11.66 14.76
CA ARG A 91 13.94 -11.89 14.81
C ARG A 91 14.74 -10.70 14.29
N VAL A 92 14.26 -10.04 13.24
CA VAL A 92 14.89 -8.81 12.71
C VAL A 92 14.83 -7.69 13.75
N ARG A 93 13.68 -7.55 14.43
CA ARG A 93 13.50 -6.57 15.51
C ARG A 93 14.44 -6.85 16.68
N GLU A 94 14.49 -8.09 17.14
CA GLU A 94 15.37 -8.50 18.25
C GLU A 94 16.86 -8.23 17.92
N THR A 95 17.28 -8.54 16.70
CA THR A 95 18.66 -8.24 16.24
C THR A 95 18.94 -6.74 16.16
N ALA A 96 17.93 -5.93 15.83
CA ALA A 96 18.04 -4.48 15.81
C ALA A 96 18.10 -3.91 17.24
N GLU A 97 17.25 -4.40 18.14
CA GLU A 97 17.24 -4.06 19.57
C GLU A 97 18.60 -4.40 20.22
N ASP A 98 19.17 -5.57 19.94
CA ASP A 98 20.50 -5.97 20.43
C ASP A 98 21.63 -5.09 19.92
N LYS A 99 21.54 -4.59 18.68
CA LYS A 99 22.54 -3.67 18.13
C LYS A 99 22.41 -2.29 18.75
N VAL A 100 21.19 -1.81 18.94
CA VAL A 100 20.91 -0.52 19.60
C VAL A 100 21.35 -0.57 21.06
N ALA A 101 21.04 -1.64 21.79
CA ALA A 101 21.44 -1.83 23.18
C ALA A 101 22.97 -1.81 23.34
N ARG A 102 23.71 -2.52 22.47
CA ARG A 102 25.18 -2.52 22.49
C ARG A 102 25.81 -1.17 22.16
N VAL A 103 25.18 -0.38 21.29
CA VAL A 103 25.65 0.99 21.00
C VAL A 103 25.38 1.90 22.19
N TRP A 104 24.21 1.76 22.82
CA TRP A 104 23.80 2.54 23.98
C TRP A 104 24.68 2.25 25.21
N GLU A 105 24.96 0.97 25.48
CA GLU A 105 25.84 0.54 26.57
C GLU A 105 27.26 1.09 26.41
N ARG A 106 27.80 1.06 25.18
CA ARG A 106 29.11 1.67 24.88
C ARG A 106 29.11 3.19 25.00
N ALA A 107 28.00 3.84 24.68
CA ALA A 107 27.87 5.29 24.82
C ALA A 107 27.82 5.69 26.31
N ILE A 108 27.09 4.95 27.15
CA ILE A 108 27.02 5.17 28.60
C ILE A 108 28.37 4.90 29.26
N GLN A 109 29.04 3.78 28.95
CA GLN A 109 30.36 3.48 29.52
C GLN A 109 31.42 4.53 29.16
N LYS A 110 31.36 5.10 27.94
CA LYS A 110 32.22 6.23 27.55
C LYS A 110 31.86 7.52 28.29
N GLY A 111 30.58 7.75 28.55
CA GLY A 111 30.10 8.88 29.35
C GLY A 111 30.58 8.83 30.80
N GLU A 112 30.49 7.66 31.44
CA GLU A 112 30.96 7.46 32.82
C GLU A 112 32.48 7.55 32.94
N ALA A 113 33.23 7.07 31.95
CA ALA A 113 34.69 7.25 31.89
C ALA A 113 35.07 8.74 31.77
N GLY A 114 34.32 9.52 30.99
CA GLY A 114 34.51 10.96 30.87
C GLY A 114 34.17 11.72 32.16
N VAL A 115 33.12 11.33 32.88
CA VAL A 115 32.73 11.96 34.16
C VAL A 115 33.78 11.71 35.25
N ARG A 116 34.33 10.49 35.35
CA ARG A 116 35.40 10.18 36.31
C ARG A 116 36.72 10.87 35.99
N GLU A 117 36.99 11.16 34.72
CA GLU A 117 38.18 11.93 34.33
C GLU A 117 38.04 13.42 34.67
N ILE A 118 36.82 13.96 34.62
CA ILE A 118 36.51 15.32 35.06
C ILE A 118 36.57 15.43 36.60
N GLU A 119 36.05 14.44 37.33
CA GLU A 119 36.09 14.41 38.80
C GLU A 119 37.52 14.23 39.36
N LYS A 120 38.43 13.58 38.63
CA LYS A 120 39.86 13.50 38.98
C LYS A 120 40.66 14.77 38.64
N LYS A 121 40.11 15.68 37.85
CA LYS A 121 40.74 16.93 37.41
C LYS A 121 40.18 18.17 38.11
N ALA A 122 39.17 18.02 38.96
CA ALA A 122 38.61 19.05 39.85
C ALA A 122 39.19 18.89 41.27
#